data_AF-A0A537HH61-F1
#
_entry.id   AF-A0A537HH61-F1
#
_cell.length_a   1.000
_cell.length_b   1.000
_cell.length_c   1.000
_cell.angle_alpha   90.00
_cell.angle_beta   90.00
_cell.angle_gamma   90.00
#
_symmetry.space_group_name_H-M   'P 1'
#
loop_
_entity.id
_entity.type
_entity.pdbx_description
1 polymer ?
#
loop_
_entity_poly.entity_id
_entity_poly.type
_entity_poly.pdbx_seq_one_letter_code
_entity_poly.pdbx_strand_id
1 'polypeptide(L)' 'METAIERVHTGIPGLDHVLEGGFPKGARVLLAGGAGCGKTICCGQYLYKGATKFGEPGVYVSTEEPPSEFKAN' A
#
# COMPACT_ATOMS: atom_id res chain seq x y z
N MET A 1 11.20 -23.12 17.46
CA MET A 1 11.25 -21.66 17.66
C MET A 1 10.45 -21.06 16.53
N GLU A 2 9.34 -20.40 16.82
CA GLU A 2 8.49 -19.81 15.79
C GLU A 2 9.17 -18.54 15.29
N THR A 3 9.59 -18.54 14.03
CA THR A 3 10.23 -17.39 13.39
C THR A 3 9.21 -16.28 13.22
N ALA A 4 9.43 -15.14 13.90
CA ALA A 4 8.59 -13.96 13.75
C ALA A 4 8.57 -13.49 12.28
N ILE A 5 7.38 -13.22 11.75
CA ILE A 5 7.20 -12.71 10.39
C ILE A 5 7.63 -11.25 10.34
N GLU A 6 8.66 -10.93 9.54
CA GLU A 6 9.05 -9.55 9.27
C GLU A 6 7.92 -8.84 8.51
N ARG A 7 7.58 -7.61 8.91
CA ARG A 7 6.49 -6.81 8.32
C ARG A 7 7.01 -5.47 7.83
N VAL A 8 6.33 -4.94 6.80
CA VAL A 8 6.58 -3.63 6.18
C VAL A 8 5.40 -2.73 6.52
N HIS A 9 5.69 -1.57 7.14
CA HIS A 9 4.67 -0.60 7.50
C HIS A 9 4.04 0.03 6.26
N THR A 10 2.73 0.18 6.27
CA THR A 10 2.00 0.87 5.21
C THR A 10 2.06 2.38 5.36
N GLY A 11 2.20 2.88 6.59
CA GLY A 11 2.16 4.30 6.91
C GLY A 11 0.78 4.95 6.75
N ILE A 12 -0.26 4.15 6.46
CA ILE A 12 -1.65 4.55 6.33
C ILE A 12 -2.30 4.57 7.72
N PRO A 13 -2.93 5.68 8.15
CA PRO A 13 -3.52 5.80 9.48
C PRO A 13 -4.49 4.65 9.80
N GLY A 14 -4.27 3.98 10.93
CA GLY A 14 -5.09 2.87 11.41
C GLY A 14 -4.82 1.51 10.75
N LEU A 15 -4.37 1.48 9.49
CA LEU A 15 -4.18 0.22 8.75
C LEU A 15 -3.06 -0.63 9.35
N ASP A 16 -1.93 -0.02 9.72
CA ASP A 16 -0.83 -0.75 10.35
C ASP A 16 -1.23 -1.40 11.67
N HIS A 17 -2.14 -0.78 12.42
CA HIS A 17 -2.68 -1.36 13.65
C HIS A 17 -3.53 -2.60 13.36
N VAL A 18 -4.44 -2.51 12.37
CA VAL A 18 -5.28 -3.64 11.93
C VAL A 18 -4.44 -4.80 11.39
N LEU A 19 -3.32 -4.49 10.74
CA LEU A 19 -2.41 -5.47 10.16
C LEU A 19 -1.30 -5.92 11.11
N GLU A 20 -1.33 -5.54 12.39
CA GLU A 20 -0.32 -5.92 13.39
C GLU A 20 1.12 -5.51 13.00
N GLY A 21 1.26 -4.30 12.47
CA GLY A 21 2.54 -3.75 12.01
C GLY A 21 2.73 -3.74 10.49
N GLY A 22 1.67 -3.97 9.71
CA GLY A 22 1.69 -3.82 8.25
C GLY A 22 1.80 -5.17 7.51
N PHE A 23 2.14 -5.12 6.22
CA PHE A 23 2.14 -6.32 5.38
C PHE A 23 3.35 -7.22 5.66
N PRO A 24 3.20 -8.56 5.65
CA PRO A 24 4.35 -9.45 5.68
C PRO A 24 5.33 -9.13 4.55
N LYS A 25 6.62 -9.02 4.87
CA LYS A 25 7.66 -8.66 3.91
C LYS A 25 7.77 -9.74 2.83
N GLY A 26 7.79 -9.32 1.57
CA GLY A 26 7.86 -10.22 0.41
C GLY A 26 6.53 -10.90 0.06
N ALA A 27 5.44 -10.61 0.77
CA ALA A 27 4.13 -11.15 0.43
C ALA A 27 3.51 -10.46 -0.79
N ARG A 28 2.59 -11.18 -1.44
CA ARG A 28 1.69 -10.65 -2.47
C ARG A 28 0.36 -10.36 -1.78
N VAL A 29 -0.09 -9.11 -1.83
CA VAL A 29 -1.32 -8.66 -1.16
C VAL A 29 -2.39 -8.38 -2.21
N LEU A 30 -3.57 -8.98 -2.04
CA LEU A 30 -4.75 -8.69 -2.86
C LEU A 30 -5.67 -7.71 -2.12
N LEU A 31 -5.85 -6.51 -2.68
CA LEU A 31 -6.82 -5.55 -2.20
C LEU A 31 -8.09 -5.63 -3.07
N ALA A 32 -9.16 -6.22 -2.52
CA ALA A 32 -10.43 -6.42 -3.22
C ALA A 32 -11.55 -5.58 -2.59
N GLY A 33 -12.51 -5.16 -3.42
CA GLY A 33 -13.65 -4.34 -3.00
C GLY A 33 -14.42 -3.76 -4.18
N GLY A 34 -15.64 -3.28 -3.94
CA GLY A 34 -16.50 -2.67 -4.94
C GLY A 34 -15.92 -1.38 -5.55
N ALA A 35 -16.59 -0.86 -6.60
CA ALA A 35 -16.26 0.45 -7.16
C ALA A 35 -16.39 1.54 -6.08
N GLY A 36 -15.47 2.51 -6.07
CA GLY A 36 -15.49 3.61 -5.10
C GLY A 36 -15.02 3.26 -3.67
N CYS A 37 -14.65 2.01 -3.36
CA CYS A 37 -14.17 1.64 -2.01
C CYS A 37 -12.74 2.12 -1.66
N GLY A 38 -12.12 2.96 -2.49
CA GLY A 38 -10.79 3.55 -2.20
C GLY A 38 -9.58 2.65 -2.52
N LYS A 39 -9.72 1.62 -3.36
CA LYS A 39 -8.61 0.71 -3.73
C LYS A 39 -7.41 1.45 -4.34
N THR A 40 -7.66 2.26 -5.36
CA THR A 40 -6.66 3.11 -6.03
C THR A 40 -5.96 4.04 -5.03
N ILE A 41 -6.75 4.71 -4.19
CA ILE A 41 -6.24 5.61 -3.14
C ILE A 41 -5.36 4.85 -2.14
N CYS A 42 -5.77 3.67 -1.68
CA CYS A 42 -4.99 2.87 -0.75
C CYS A 42 -3.65 2.46 -1.36
N CYS A 43 -3.62 2.01 -2.62
CA CYS A 43 -2.38 1.67 -3.32
C CYS A 43 -1.47 2.90 -3.49
N GLY A 44 -2.03 4.05 -3.89
CA GLY A 44 -1.28 5.29 -4.04
C GLY A 44 -0.70 5.79 -2.72
N GLN A 45 -1.50 5.75 -1.64
CA GLN A 45 -1.03 6.11 -0.31
C GLN A 45 0.08 5.19 0.18
N TYR A 46 -0.03 3.88 -0.03
CA TYR A 46 1.02 2.93 0.35
C TYR A 46 2.36 3.31 -0.30
N LEU A 47 2.39 3.54 -1.62
CA LEU A 47 3.61 3.95 -2.32
C LEU A 47 4.11 5.33 -1.87
N TYR A 48 3.20 6.31 -1.74
CA TYR A 48 3.57 7.66 -1.32
C TYR A 48 4.18 7.66 0.09
N LYS A 49 3.59 6.91 1.04
CA LYS A 49 4.12 6.80 2.40
C LYS A 49 5.41 6.01 2.44
N GLY A 50 5.53 4.93 1.66
CA GLY A 50 6.80 4.22 1.42
C GLY A 50 7.92 5.18 1.04
N ALA A 51 7.72 5.96 -0.03
CA ALA A 51 8.70 6.90 -0.54
C ALA A 51 9.01 8.05 0.43
N THR A 52 7.99 8.67 1.02
CA THR A 52 8.15 9.92 1.78
C THR A 52 8.49 9.72 3.26
N LYS A 53 8.08 8.61 3.87
CA LYS A 53 8.35 8.33 5.29
C LYS A 53 9.47 7.32 5.52
N PHE A 54 9.62 6.36 4.60
CA PHE A 54 10.52 5.22 4.80
C PHE A 54 11.67 5.18 3.79
N GLY A 55 11.66 6.08 2.78
CA GLY A 55 12.67 6.11 1.72
C GLY A 55 12.59 4.90 0.78
N GLU A 56 11.43 4.23 0.71
CA GLU A 56 11.23 3.03 -0.08
C GLU A 56 10.72 3.40 -1.48
N PRO A 57 11.50 3.13 -2.55
CA PRO A 57 11.05 3.41 -3.91
C PRO A 57 9.91 2.47 -4.32
N GLY A 58 8.95 3.02 -5.07
CA GLY A 58 7.74 2.32 -5.48
C GLY A 58 7.44 2.46 -6.97
N VAL A 59 6.81 1.44 -7.55
CA VAL A 59 6.30 1.47 -8.93
C VAL A 59 4.79 1.30 -8.90
N TYR A 60 4.07 2.20 -9.58
CA TYR A 60 2.63 2.09 -9.79
C TYR A 60 2.36 1.71 -11.24
N VAL A 61 1.63 0.61 -11.44
CA VAL A 61 1.22 0.13 -12.77
C VAL A 61 -0.29 0.20 -12.84
N SER A 62 -0.80 0.91 -13.85
CA SER A 62 -2.23 1.08 -14.11
C SER A 62 -2.55 0.63 -15.52
N THR A 63 -3.69 -0.02 -15.70
CA THR A 63 -4.21 -0.43 -17.02
C THR A 63 -5.41 0.40 -17.48
N GLU A 64 -6.08 1.10 -16.56
CA GLU A 64 -7.31 1.85 -16.86
C GLU A 64 -7.13 3.37 -16.76
N GLU A 65 -6.41 3.83 -15.74
CA GLU A 65 -6.25 5.27 -15.45
C GLU A 65 -4.88 5.78 -15.95
N PRO A 66 -4.83 6.89 -16.72
CA PRO A 66 -3.58 7.50 -17.15
C PRO A 66 -2.85 8.22 -15.99
N PRO A 67 -1.52 8.41 -16.08
CA PRO A 67 -0.75 9.01 -14.99
C PRO A 67 -1.19 10.42 -14.57
N SER A 68 -1.81 11.20 -15.46
CA SER A 68 -2.33 12.53 -15.15
C SER A 68 -3.53 12.50 -14.20
N GLU A 69 -4.45 11.56 -14.41
CA GLU A 69 -5.62 11.38 -13.56
C GLU A 69 -5.20 10.82 -12.20
N PHE A 70 -4.32 9.83 -12.19
CA PHE A 70 -3.83 9.24 -10.94
C PHE A 70 -3.19 10.27 -10.00
N LYS A 71 -2.44 11.24 -10.55
CA LYS A 71 -1.78 12.29 -9.77
C LYS A 71 -2.73 13.36 -9.23
N ALA A 72 -3.96 13.42 -9.75
CA ALA A 72 -4.98 14.35 -9.28
C ALA A 72 -5.78 13.81 -8.08
N ASN A 73 -5.62 12.53 -7.76
CA ASN A 73 -6.26 11.84 -6.63
C ASN A 73 -5.66 12.20 -5.26
#